data_AF-A0AAE9XHF4-F1
#
_entry.id   AF-A0AAE9XHF4-F1
#
_cell.length_a   1.000
_cell.length_b   1.000
_cell.length_c   1.000
_cell.angle_alpha   90.00
_cell.angle_beta   90.00
_cell.angle_gamma   90.00
#
_symmetry.space_group_name_H-M   'P 1'
#
loop_
_entity.id
_entity.type
_entity.pdbx_description
1 polymer ?
#
loop_
_entity_poly.entity_id
_entity_poly.type
_entity_poly.pdbx_seq_one_letter_code
_entity_poly.pdbx_strand_id
1 'polypeptide(L)'
;MSTLFNTVQYRLPDKDIQTFLSYIEERKLFQYLDYFLLDRQRFLPQFQEEMTYLASDTTISQAFLDTHHYHVVSRTIDGDYLAANNQQVVVIPKSFHLNDLEYFNMPMIDFWVALEKGEIDSQFLPDFSSDMMEDIEEPIEESSTSPDEPPQKSNWFRRLFH
;
A
#
# COMPACT_ATOMS: atom_id res chain seq x y z
N MET A 1 16.03 10.19 -7.03
CA MET A 1 14.69 10.41 -6.44
C MET A 1 14.43 9.28 -5.47
N SER A 2 13.92 9.56 -4.28
CA SER A 2 13.55 8.52 -3.30
C SER A 2 12.05 8.31 -3.42
N THR A 3 11.64 7.09 -3.75
CA THR A 3 10.23 6.69 -3.78
C THR A 3 9.74 6.37 -2.35
N LEU A 4 8.43 6.27 -2.14
CA LEU A 4 7.83 6.10 -0.82
C LEU A 4 8.39 4.86 -0.11
N PHE A 5 8.27 3.69 -0.72
CA PHE A 5 8.65 2.43 -0.09
C PHE A 5 10.16 2.22 -0.03
N ASN A 6 10.93 2.76 -0.97
CA ASN A 6 12.38 2.86 -0.84
C ASN A 6 12.76 3.64 0.43
N THR A 7 12.04 4.72 0.74
CA THR A 7 12.23 5.48 1.99
C THR A 7 11.76 4.69 3.22
N VAL A 8 10.60 4.02 3.14
CA VAL A 8 10.05 3.20 4.24
C VAL A 8 10.99 2.06 4.60
N GLN A 9 11.66 1.44 3.63
CA GLN A 9 12.57 0.31 3.87
C GLN A 9 13.68 0.63 4.88
N TYR A 10 14.18 1.86 4.91
CA TYR A 10 15.18 2.31 5.89
C TYR A 10 14.60 2.72 7.25
N ARG A 11 13.27 2.86 7.35
CA ARG A 11 12.56 3.23 8.58
C ARG A 11 12.05 2.02 9.36
N LEU A 12 11.90 0.87 8.69
CA LEU A 12 11.48 -0.37 9.35
C LEU A 12 12.67 -1.01 10.11
N PRO A 13 12.47 -1.51 11.34
CA PRO A 13 13.51 -2.20 12.10
C PRO A 13 13.89 -3.57 11.52
N ASP A 14 12.98 -4.19 10.77
CA ASP A 14 13.14 -5.49 10.13
C ASP A 14 12.21 -5.61 8.90
N LYS A 15 12.21 -6.77 8.25
CA LYS A 15 11.36 -7.07 7.08
C LYS A 15 10.14 -7.91 7.43
N ASP A 16 9.77 -8.00 8.72
CA ASP A 16 8.62 -8.81 9.16
C ASP A 16 7.31 -8.18 8.66
N ILE A 17 6.37 -9.05 8.25
CA ILE A 17 5.09 -8.61 7.72
C ILE A 17 4.25 -7.83 8.74
N GLN A 18 4.31 -8.20 10.02
CA GLN A 18 3.59 -7.49 11.07
C GLN A 18 4.20 -6.10 11.29
N THR A 19 5.53 -6.00 11.32
CA THR A 19 6.22 -4.70 11.39
C THR A 19 5.79 -3.78 10.24
N PHE A 20 5.72 -4.32 9.01
CA PHE A 20 5.26 -3.58 7.84
C PHE A 20 3.80 -3.13 7.95
N LEU A 21 2.90 -4.03 8.35
CA LEU A 21 1.47 -3.73 8.52
C LEU A 21 1.23 -2.68 9.60
N SER A 22 1.90 -2.80 10.75
CA SER A 22 1.84 -1.81 11.83
C SER A 22 2.32 -0.44 11.34
N TYR A 23 3.40 -0.40 10.56
CA TYR A 23 3.90 0.86 10.01
C TYR A 23 2.86 1.54 9.08
N ILE A 24 2.23 0.79 8.17
CA ILE A 24 1.17 1.33 7.28
C ILE A 24 0.03 1.92 8.10
N GLU A 25 -0.44 1.18 9.12
CA GLU A 25 -1.56 1.58 9.96
C GLU A 25 -1.23 2.83 10.79
N GLU A 26 -0.07 2.86 11.45
CA GLU A 26 0.39 4.00 12.26
C GLU A 26 0.57 5.27 11.41
N ARG A 27 1.09 5.12 10.20
CA ARG A 27 1.28 6.23 9.25
C ARG A 27 0.03 6.57 8.47
N LYS A 28 -1.07 5.84 8.65
CA LYS A 28 -2.34 6.07 7.96
C LYS A 28 -2.17 6.08 6.43
N LEU A 29 -1.34 5.18 5.91
CA LEU A 29 -1.17 4.99 4.48
C LEU A 29 -2.37 4.20 3.96
N PHE A 30 -3.33 4.91 3.33
CA PHE A 30 -4.59 4.31 2.88
C PHE A 30 -4.61 3.94 1.40
N GLN A 31 -3.78 4.59 0.59
CA GLN A 31 -3.68 4.35 -0.84
C GLN A 31 -2.25 4.57 -1.35
N TYR A 32 -1.92 3.99 -2.49
CA TYR A 32 -0.65 4.16 -3.17
C TYR A 32 -0.81 4.04 -4.69
N LEU A 33 -0.13 4.93 -5.44
CA LEU A 33 -0.18 5.04 -6.91
C LEU A 33 -1.60 5.12 -7.51
N ASP A 34 -2.58 5.59 -6.72
CA ASP A 34 -4.02 5.58 -7.05
C ASP A 34 -4.55 4.22 -7.54
N TYR A 35 -3.80 3.15 -7.29
CA TYR A 35 -4.06 1.80 -7.77
C TYR A 35 -4.21 0.81 -6.61
N PHE A 36 -3.40 0.97 -5.58
CA PHE A 36 -3.40 0.09 -4.41
C PHE A 36 -4.13 0.74 -3.25
N LEU A 37 -5.18 0.09 -2.78
CA LEU A 37 -5.86 0.38 -1.52
C LEU A 37 -5.15 -0.36 -0.38
N LEU A 38 -4.65 0.40 0.59
CA LEU A 38 -3.95 -0.09 1.79
C LEU A 38 -4.83 0.01 3.05
N ASP A 39 -6.00 0.64 2.97
CA ASP A 39 -6.97 0.70 4.07
C ASP A 39 -7.65 -0.67 4.29
N ARG A 40 -6.95 -1.54 5.03
CA ARG A 40 -7.37 -2.91 5.36
C ARG A 40 -8.72 -2.96 6.06
N GLN A 41 -9.06 -1.96 6.88
CA GLN A 41 -10.33 -1.94 7.58
C GLN A 41 -11.51 -1.83 6.60
N ARG A 42 -11.30 -1.21 5.44
CA ARG A 42 -12.34 -1.09 4.40
C ARG A 42 -12.48 -2.34 3.56
N PHE A 43 -11.37 -2.95 3.12
CA PHE A 43 -11.44 -4.02 2.13
C PHE A 43 -11.40 -5.44 2.70
N LEU A 44 -10.90 -5.67 3.92
CA LEU A 44 -10.86 -7.02 4.49
C LEU A 44 -12.25 -7.68 4.65
N PRO A 45 -13.31 -6.96 5.07
CA PRO A 45 -14.65 -7.55 5.11
C PRO A 45 -15.12 -8.05 3.74
N GLN A 46 -14.82 -7.29 2.67
CA GLN A 46 -15.15 -7.67 1.29
C GLN A 46 -14.34 -8.88 0.85
N PHE A 47 -13.04 -8.92 1.16
CA PHE A 47 -12.20 -10.09 0.89
C PHE A 47 -12.77 -11.37 1.53
N GLN A 48 -13.23 -11.28 2.78
CA GLN A 48 -13.82 -12.41 3.50
C GLN A 48 -15.16 -12.86 2.89
N GLU A 49 -15.99 -11.90 2.48
CA GLU A 49 -17.26 -12.18 1.80
C GLU A 49 -17.02 -12.84 0.44
N GLU A 50 -16.12 -12.31 -0.37
CA GLU A 50 -15.74 -12.84 -1.69
C GLU A 50 -15.16 -14.25 -1.57
N MET A 51 -14.24 -14.47 -0.62
CA MET A 51 -13.68 -15.80 -0.35
C MET A 51 -14.75 -16.81 0.06
N THR A 52 -15.74 -16.39 0.86
CA THR A 52 -16.85 -17.25 1.28
C THR A 52 -17.79 -17.56 0.12
N TYR A 53 -18.10 -16.55 -0.70
CA TYR A 53 -18.98 -16.68 -1.85
C TYR A 53 -18.39 -17.58 -2.95
N LEU A 54 -17.08 -17.47 -3.19
CA LEU A 54 -16.35 -18.22 -4.21
C LEU A 54 -15.81 -19.57 -3.70
N ALA A 55 -16.17 -19.99 -2.48
CA ALA A 55 -15.60 -21.15 -1.84
C ALA A 55 -15.81 -22.44 -2.66
N SER A 56 -14.71 -23.12 -2.99
CA SER A 56 -14.65 -24.40 -3.68
C SER A 56 -13.32 -25.09 -3.38
N ASP A 57 -13.17 -26.35 -3.79
CA ASP A 57 -11.90 -27.08 -3.65
C ASP A 57 -10.75 -26.50 -4.50
N THR A 58 -11.07 -25.58 -5.43
CA THR A 58 -10.11 -24.98 -6.36
C THR A 58 -9.82 -23.50 -6.09
N THR A 59 -10.44 -22.93 -5.05
CA THR A 59 -10.29 -21.53 -4.67
C THR A 59 -9.61 -21.38 -3.32
N ILE A 60 -9.03 -20.21 -3.06
CA ILE A 60 -8.42 -19.88 -1.78
C ILE A 60 -9.46 -20.00 -0.66
N SER A 61 -8.99 -20.53 0.47
CA SER A 61 -9.75 -20.60 1.71
C SER A 61 -8.97 -19.94 2.85
N GLN A 62 -9.66 -19.69 3.97
CA GLN A 62 -8.98 -19.21 5.18
C GLN A 62 -7.89 -20.19 5.64
N ALA A 63 -8.13 -21.50 5.52
CA ALA A 63 -7.14 -22.52 5.88
C ALA A 63 -5.86 -22.43 5.04
N PHE A 64 -5.97 -22.03 3.76
CA PHE A 64 -4.81 -21.77 2.91
C PHE A 64 -3.98 -20.60 3.46
N LEU A 65 -4.62 -19.48 3.82
CA LEU A 65 -3.95 -18.32 4.39
C LEU A 65 -3.28 -18.66 5.72
N ASP A 66 -3.98 -19.37 6.60
CA ASP A 66 -3.47 -19.74 7.92
C ASP A 66 -2.27 -20.69 7.83
N THR A 67 -2.33 -21.68 6.92
CA THR A 67 -1.25 -22.67 6.71
C THR A 67 0.04 -22.02 6.22
N HIS A 68 -0.08 -20.99 5.39
CA HIS A 68 1.07 -20.29 4.81
C HIS A 68 1.42 -18.99 5.56
N HIS A 69 0.68 -18.69 6.63
CA HIS A 69 0.80 -17.47 7.42
C HIS A 69 0.71 -16.18 6.57
N TYR A 70 -0.15 -16.17 5.56
CA TYR A 70 -0.36 -15.00 4.73
C TYR A 70 -1.29 -13.98 5.40
N HIS A 71 -0.88 -12.72 5.34
CA HIS A 71 -1.70 -11.58 5.71
C HIS A 71 -2.07 -10.80 4.46
N VAL A 72 -3.36 -10.51 4.27
CA VAL A 72 -3.81 -9.65 3.16
C VAL A 72 -3.42 -8.20 3.48
N VAL A 73 -2.65 -7.61 2.57
CA VAL A 73 -1.95 -6.33 2.72
C VAL A 73 -2.65 -5.21 1.97
N SER A 74 -3.05 -5.47 0.72
CA SER A 74 -3.67 -4.46 -0.14
C SER A 74 -4.69 -5.07 -1.09
N ARG A 75 -5.51 -4.20 -1.69
CA ARG A 75 -6.40 -4.52 -2.80
C ARG A 75 -6.10 -3.59 -3.98
N THR A 76 -6.12 -4.07 -5.21
CA THR A 76 -6.03 -3.23 -6.41
C THR A 76 -7.40 -2.67 -6.79
N ILE A 77 -7.44 -1.59 -7.56
CA ILE A 77 -8.70 -1.06 -8.11
C ILE A 77 -9.43 -2.08 -9.02
N ASP A 78 -8.69 -3.01 -9.63
CA ASP A 78 -9.23 -4.05 -10.52
C ASP A 78 -9.88 -5.22 -9.76
N GLY A 79 -9.71 -5.24 -8.43
CA GLY A 79 -10.32 -6.19 -7.51
C GLY A 79 -9.40 -7.32 -7.06
N ASP A 80 -8.13 -7.31 -7.45
CA ASP A 80 -7.15 -8.31 -7.02
C ASP A 80 -6.57 -7.93 -5.65
N TYR A 81 -5.98 -8.89 -4.96
CA TYR A 81 -5.44 -8.70 -3.62
C TYR A 81 -3.95 -9.04 -3.55
N LEU A 82 -3.20 -8.31 -2.73
CA LEU A 82 -1.87 -8.73 -2.32
C LEU A 82 -1.96 -9.31 -0.91
N ALA A 83 -1.42 -10.51 -0.74
CA ALA A 83 -1.14 -11.08 0.57
C ALA A 83 0.34 -11.42 0.70
N ALA A 84 0.85 -11.46 1.93
CA ALA A 84 2.25 -11.78 2.16
C ALA A 84 2.50 -12.41 3.52
N ASN A 85 3.60 -13.15 3.58
CA ASN A 85 4.26 -13.56 4.81
C ASN A 85 5.66 -12.94 4.85
N ASN A 86 6.53 -13.43 5.73
CA ASN A 86 7.88 -12.88 5.91
C ASN A 86 8.83 -13.16 4.75
N GLN A 87 8.46 -14.04 3.81
CA GLN A 87 9.36 -14.53 2.76
C GLN A 87 8.81 -14.34 1.35
N GLN A 88 7.50 -14.19 1.20
CA GLN A 88 6.85 -14.22 -0.10
C GLN A 88 5.63 -13.31 -0.13
N VAL A 89 5.43 -12.66 -1.28
CA VAL A 89 4.20 -11.98 -1.68
C VAL A 89 3.44 -12.86 -2.66
N VAL A 90 2.12 -12.90 -2.52
CA VAL A 90 1.20 -13.55 -3.46
C VAL A 90 0.18 -12.54 -3.95
N VAL A 91 0.02 -12.47 -5.28
CA VAL A 91 -1.13 -11.82 -5.91
C VAL A 91 -2.24 -12.85 -5.98
N ILE A 92 -3.39 -12.47 -5.43
CA ILE A 92 -4.62 -13.24 -5.42
C ILE A 92 -5.56 -12.57 -6.42
N PRO A 93 -5.78 -13.14 -7.61
CA PRO A 93 -6.73 -12.59 -8.55
C PRO A 93 -8.14 -12.63 -7.98
N LYS A 94 -9.01 -11.72 -8.42
CA LYS A 94 -10.42 -11.68 -8.01
C LYS A 94 -11.23 -12.96 -8.26
N SER A 95 -10.68 -13.91 -9.04
CA SER A 95 -11.26 -15.26 -9.23
C SER A 95 -11.06 -16.17 -8.02
N PHE A 96 -10.09 -15.86 -7.15
CA PHE A 96 -9.64 -16.66 -6.01
C PHE A 96 -9.11 -18.06 -6.38
N HIS A 97 -8.94 -18.39 -7.66
CA HIS A 97 -8.47 -19.72 -8.07
C HIS A 97 -7.01 -19.95 -7.68
N LEU A 98 -6.73 -21.11 -7.08
CA LEU A 98 -5.40 -21.49 -6.60
C LEU A 98 -4.37 -21.59 -7.73
N ASN A 99 -4.81 -21.92 -8.95
CA ASN A 99 -3.93 -22.06 -10.12
C ASN A 99 -3.56 -20.72 -10.75
N ASP A 100 -4.28 -19.64 -10.42
CA ASP A 100 -4.07 -18.31 -10.99
C ASP A 100 -3.19 -17.44 -10.08
N LEU A 101 -2.73 -17.97 -8.95
CA LEU A 101 -1.90 -17.22 -8.00
C LEU A 101 -0.53 -16.94 -8.58
N GLU A 102 -0.07 -15.70 -8.38
CA GLU A 102 1.26 -15.27 -8.78
C GLU A 102 2.11 -15.01 -7.54
N TYR A 103 3.33 -15.53 -7.52
CA TYR A 103 4.18 -15.57 -6.34
C TYR A 103 5.50 -14.83 -6.57
N PHE A 104 5.88 -14.00 -5.60
CA PHE A 104 7.16 -13.30 -5.58
C PHE A 104 7.93 -13.68 -4.32
N ASN A 105 9.08 -14.35 -4.49
CA ASN A 105 9.91 -14.87 -3.39
C ASN A 105 10.73 -13.76 -2.71
N MET A 106 10.03 -12.78 -2.14
CA MET A 106 10.61 -11.69 -1.36
C MET A 106 9.64 -11.18 -0.28
N PRO A 107 10.16 -10.57 0.80
CA PRO A 107 9.33 -9.89 1.80
C PRO A 107 8.54 -8.72 1.18
N MET A 108 7.42 -8.37 1.82
CA MET A 108 6.51 -7.33 1.30
C MET A 108 7.19 -5.97 1.08
N ILE A 109 8.06 -5.52 1.98
CA ILE A 109 8.75 -4.24 1.77
C ILE A 109 9.67 -4.27 0.54
N ASP A 110 10.35 -5.39 0.29
CA ASP A 110 11.22 -5.54 -0.88
C ASP A 110 10.40 -5.59 -2.17
N PHE A 111 9.22 -6.22 -2.13
CA PHE A 111 8.27 -6.22 -3.24
C PHE A 111 7.84 -4.80 -3.63
N TRP A 112 7.46 -3.96 -2.68
CA TRP A 112 7.11 -2.57 -2.98
C TRP A 112 8.27 -1.77 -3.55
N VAL A 113 9.49 -1.97 -3.03
CA VAL A 113 10.68 -1.30 -3.59
C VAL A 113 10.98 -1.77 -5.01
N ALA A 114 10.82 -3.07 -5.30
CA ALA A 114 10.98 -3.60 -6.65
C ALA A 114 9.90 -3.07 -7.59
N LEU A 115 8.65 -2.98 -7.12
CA LEU A 115 7.54 -2.40 -7.88
C LEU A 115 7.84 -0.95 -8.25
N GLU A 116 8.37 -0.17 -7.30
CA GLU A 116 8.79 1.22 -7.50
C GLU A 116 9.90 1.42 -8.53
N LYS A 117 10.68 0.36 -8.79
CA LYS A 117 11.76 0.38 -9.77
C LYS A 117 11.35 -0.19 -11.12
N GLY A 118 10.11 -0.65 -11.27
CA GLY A 118 9.69 -1.40 -12.46
C GLY A 118 10.40 -2.76 -12.57
N GLU A 119 10.80 -3.37 -11.44
CA GLU A 119 11.51 -4.66 -11.40
C GLU A 119 10.55 -5.85 -11.20
N ILE A 120 9.25 -5.58 -11.05
CA ILE A 120 8.20 -6.60 -10.93
C ILE A 120 7.68 -6.95 -12.33
N ASP A 121 7.97 -8.17 -12.77
CA ASP A 121 7.33 -8.80 -13.93
C ASP A 121 6.09 -9.55 -13.44
N SER A 122 4.90 -8.99 -13.69
CA SER A 122 3.63 -9.52 -13.21
C SER A 122 2.62 -9.68 -14.34
N GLN A 123 1.82 -10.75 -14.27
CA GLN A 123 0.70 -10.97 -15.18
C GLN A 123 -0.55 -10.16 -14.80
N PHE A 124 -0.66 -9.74 -13.55
CA PHE A 124 -1.85 -9.09 -13.00
C PHE A 124 -1.63 -7.61 -12.68
N LEU A 125 -0.41 -7.24 -12.28
CA LEU A 125 -0.07 -5.87 -11.91
C LEU A 125 0.49 -5.12 -13.12
N PRO A 126 0.16 -3.83 -13.29
CA PRO A 126 0.74 -3.03 -14.35
C PRO A 126 2.21 -2.73 -14.08
N ASP A 127 2.96 -2.42 -15.14
CA ASP A 127 4.33 -1.94 -15.03
C ASP A 127 4.33 -0.48 -14.56
N PHE A 128 4.90 -0.26 -13.37
CA PHE A 128 5.06 1.06 -12.76
C PHE A 128 6.48 1.64 -12.95
N SER A 129 7.15 1.27 -14.04
CA SER A 129 8.43 1.89 -14.43
C SER A 129 8.37 3.42 -14.37
N SER A 130 9.54 4.02 -14.15
CA SER A 130 9.72 5.42 -13.70
C SER A 130 8.98 6.51 -14.47
N ASP A 131 8.50 6.22 -15.68
CA ASP A 131 7.75 7.16 -16.51
C ASP A 131 6.30 7.37 -16.03
N MET A 132 5.79 6.50 -15.14
CA MET A 132 4.39 6.51 -14.65
C MET A 132 4.24 6.98 -13.19
N MET A 133 5.33 7.21 -12.45
CA MET A 133 5.26 7.72 -11.07
C MET A 133 5.36 9.25 -11.08
N GLU A 134 4.22 9.94 -10.93
CA GLU A 134 4.23 11.38 -10.63
C GLU A 134 4.95 11.62 -9.29
N ASP A 135 5.83 12.63 -9.26
CA ASP A 135 6.62 13.02 -8.11
C ASP A 135 5.74 13.23 -6.86
N ILE A 136 5.85 12.34 -5.87
CA ILE A 136 5.24 12.56 -4.56
C ILE A 136 6.11 13.58 -3.81
N GLU A 137 5.76 14.86 -3.89
CA GLU A 137 6.23 15.85 -2.92
C GLU A 137 5.58 15.54 -1.56
N GLU A 138 6.33 14.95 -0.62
CA GLU A 138 5.90 14.94 0.79
C GLU A 138 5.69 16.41 1.22
N PRO A 139 4.56 16.77 1.85
CA PRO A 139 4.42 18.08 2.45
C PRO A 139 5.48 18.21 3.54
N ILE A 140 6.47 19.05 3.28
CA ILE A 140 7.49 19.42 4.26
C ILE A 140 6.73 20.05 5.42
N GLU A 141 6.68 19.38 6.58
CA GLU A 141 6.30 20.06 7.81
C GLU A 141 7.35 21.16 8.04
N GLU A 142 6.99 22.40 7.72
CA GLU A 142 7.79 23.56 8.12
C GLU A 142 7.88 23.54 9.65
N SER A 143 9.02 23.06 10.16
CA SER A 143 9.41 23.24 11.55
C SER A 143 9.55 24.74 11.80
N SER A 144 8.49 25.35 12.32
CA SER A 144 8.47 26.74 12.73
C SER A 144 9.30 26.88 14.01
N THR A 145 10.61 26.99 13.84
CA THR A 145 11.51 27.50 14.88
C THR A 145 12.36 28.62 14.33
N SER A 146 11.90 29.86 14.53
CA SER A 146 12.79 30.96 14.96
C SER A 146 11.99 32.10 15.59
N PRO A 147 12.61 32.85 16.53
CA PRO A 147 11.93 33.62 17.55
C PRO A 147 11.84 35.12 17.21
N ASP A 148 10.91 35.78 17.90
CA ASP A 148 10.79 37.23 18.14
C ASP A 148 10.54 38.17 16.95
N GLU A 149 9.26 38.53 16.74
CA GLU A 149 8.86 39.92 16.50
C GLU A 149 7.36 40.14 16.85
N PRO A 150 6.95 41.29 17.45
CA PRO A 150 5.63 41.48 18.06
C PRO A 150 4.54 41.84 17.03
N PRO A 151 3.24 41.66 17.37
CA PRO A 151 2.18 41.56 16.38
C PRO A 151 1.79 42.93 15.79
N GLN A 152 1.92 43.07 14.48
CA GLN A 152 1.34 44.18 13.75
C GLN A 152 -0.16 43.96 13.57
N LYS A 153 -0.96 44.78 14.25
CA LYS A 153 -2.38 44.97 13.93
C LYS A 153 -2.52 45.98 12.80
N SER A 154 -3.16 45.61 11.70
CA SER A 154 -4.02 46.55 10.97
C SER A 154 -5.04 45.81 10.11
N ASN A 155 -6.30 45.90 10.54
CA ASN A 155 -7.50 45.77 9.72
C ASN A 155 -7.36 46.61 8.43
N TRP A 156 -8.09 46.24 7.37
CA TRP A 156 -9.00 47.12 6.61
C TRP A 156 -9.61 46.36 5.40
N PHE A 157 -10.80 45.79 5.64
CA PHE A 157 -12.01 45.91 4.80
C PHE A 157 -11.94 45.95 3.25
N ARG A 158 -12.76 45.04 2.65
CA ARG A 158 -13.72 45.26 1.53
C ARG A 158 -13.15 45.70 0.16
N ARG A 159 -13.49 45.08 -0.97
CA ARG A 159 -14.81 44.82 -1.61
C ARG A 159 -14.52 44.00 -2.90
N LEU A 160 -15.18 42.88 -3.22
CA LEU A 160 -16.56 42.66 -3.73
C LEU A 160 -16.75 42.87 -5.26
N PHE A 161 -17.45 41.89 -5.85
CA PHE A 161 -18.08 41.77 -7.19
C PHE A 161 -17.18 41.22 -8.32
N HIS A 162 -17.60 40.21 -9.10
CA HIS A 162 -18.95 39.84 -9.55
C HIS A 162 -19.39 38.40 -9.21
#